data_AF-V7D1C7-F1
#
_entry.id   AF-V7D1C7-F1
#
_cell.length_a   1.000
_cell.length_b   1.000
_cell.length_c   1.000
_cell.angle_alpha   90.00
_cell.angle_beta   90.00
_cell.angle_gamma   90.00
#
_symmetry.space_group_name_H-M   'P 1'
#
loop_
_entity.id
_entity.type
_entity.pdbx_description
1 polymer ?
#
loop_
_entity_poly.entity_id
_entity_poly.type
_entity_poly.pdbx_seq_one_letter_code
_entity_poly.pdbx_strand_id
1 'polypeptide(L)'
;PLRQTLHAAERVASGDLTLSLQVQRRDELGQLQASMQRMTQGLRELISGIGDGVTQIASAAEELSAVTEQTSAGVNNQKVETDQVATAMNQMTTTVHEVARNAEQASEAALMADQQAREGDRVVGEAVAQIERLAGEVVNSSEAMNQLKAESDKIGSVLDVIKSVAQQTNLLALNAAIEA
;
A
#
# COMPACT_ATOMS: atom_id res chain seq x y z
N PRO A 1 -5.23 30.38 91.03
CA PRO A 1 -5.68 30.82 89.70
C PRO A 1 -4.54 31.28 88.77
N LEU A 2 -3.85 32.39 89.06
CA LEU A 2 -2.78 32.92 88.18
C LEU A 2 -1.63 31.92 87.95
N ARG A 3 -1.14 31.26 89.03
CA ARG A 3 -0.12 30.19 88.92
C ARG A 3 -0.60 29.00 88.07
N GLN A 4 -1.89 28.65 88.13
CA GLN A 4 -2.45 27.56 87.32
C GLN A 4 -2.50 27.95 85.83
N THR A 5 -2.88 29.19 85.53
CA THR A 5 -2.86 29.72 84.16
C THR A 5 -1.43 29.82 83.61
N LEU A 6 -0.47 30.24 84.43
CA LEU A 6 0.95 30.29 84.07
C LEU A 6 1.48 28.88 83.73
N HIS A 7 1.19 27.92 84.60
CA HIS A 7 1.58 26.52 84.37
C HIS A 7 0.91 25.90 83.14
N ALA A 8 -0.35 26.25 82.87
CA ALA A 8 -1.04 25.84 81.65
C ALA A 8 -0.38 26.44 80.39
N ALA A 9 0.00 27.72 80.44
CA ALA A 9 0.72 28.37 79.35
C ALA A 9 2.10 27.72 79.11
N GLU A 10 2.84 27.36 80.18
CA GLU A 10 4.10 26.62 80.07
C GLU A 10 3.92 25.25 79.40
N ARG A 11 2.88 24.48 79.77
CA ARG A 11 2.58 23.18 79.14
C ARG A 11 2.18 23.32 77.67
N VAL A 12 1.35 24.31 77.35
CA VAL A 12 0.99 24.61 75.95
C VAL A 12 2.24 25.00 75.16
N ALA A 13 3.13 25.82 75.73
CA ALA A 13 4.39 26.20 75.10
C ALA A 13 5.34 25.01 74.91
N SER A 14 5.30 23.99 75.78
CA SER A 14 6.02 22.74 75.60
C SER A 14 5.33 21.74 74.65
N GLY A 15 4.24 22.13 74.00
CA GLY A 15 3.49 21.30 73.05
C GLY A 15 2.46 20.35 73.68
N ASP A 16 2.29 20.41 75.00
CA ASP A 16 1.30 19.61 75.70
C ASP A 16 -0.05 20.33 75.75
N LEU A 17 -0.88 20.02 74.75
CA LEU A 17 -2.22 20.56 74.62
C LEU A 17 -3.27 19.67 75.31
N THR A 18 -2.91 18.74 76.20
CA THR A 18 -3.88 17.82 76.84
C THR A 18 -4.62 18.46 78.03
N LEU A 19 -4.06 19.54 78.58
CA LEU A 19 -4.62 20.20 79.75
C LEU A 19 -5.97 20.87 79.45
N SER A 20 -6.92 20.72 80.38
CA SER A 20 -8.19 21.44 80.37
C SER A 20 -8.28 22.33 81.62
N LEU A 21 -8.44 23.64 81.41
CA LEU A 21 -8.64 24.60 82.48
C LEU A 21 -10.14 24.65 82.82
N GLN A 22 -10.50 24.34 84.06
CA GLN A 22 -11.88 24.55 84.53
C GLN A 22 -12.06 26.00 85.01
N VAL A 23 -12.87 26.77 84.28
CA VAL A 23 -13.17 28.17 84.62
C VAL A 23 -14.44 28.25 85.44
N GLN A 24 -14.31 28.63 86.72
CA GLN A 24 -15.44 28.79 87.65
C GLN A 24 -15.70 30.26 88.03
N ARG A 25 -14.75 31.15 87.73
CA ARG A 25 -14.80 32.59 88.07
C ARG A 25 -15.26 33.44 86.88
N ARG A 26 -15.89 34.57 87.18
CA ARG A 26 -16.41 35.54 86.19
C ARG A 26 -15.64 36.87 86.14
N ASP A 27 -14.58 37.00 86.92
CA ASP A 27 -13.68 38.16 86.93
C ASP A 27 -12.63 38.08 85.81
N GLU A 28 -11.74 39.07 85.76
CA GLU A 28 -10.68 39.20 84.76
C GLU A 28 -9.76 37.96 84.70
N LEU A 29 -9.53 37.31 85.85
CA LEU A 29 -8.76 36.06 85.91
C LEU A 29 -9.54 34.89 85.31
N GLY A 30 -10.85 34.82 85.53
CA GLY A 30 -11.73 33.87 84.85
C GLY A 30 -11.75 34.08 83.33
N GLN A 31 -11.83 35.33 82.87
CA GLN A 31 -11.77 35.67 81.44
C GLN A 31 -10.43 35.31 80.78
N LEU A 32 -9.31 35.49 81.49
CA LEU A 32 -7.98 35.06 81.05
C LEU A 32 -7.90 33.54 80.93
N GLN A 33 -8.39 32.79 81.93
CA GLN A 33 -8.41 31.33 81.89
C GLN A 33 -9.28 30.80 80.74
N ALA A 34 -10.45 31.42 80.50
CA ALA A 34 -11.32 31.06 79.38
C ALA A 34 -10.67 31.35 78.01
N SER A 35 -9.94 32.45 77.89
CA SER A 35 -9.23 32.79 76.64
C SER A 35 -8.05 31.84 76.40
N MET A 36 -7.30 31.47 77.44
CA MET A 36 -6.26 30.44 77.35
C MET A 36 -6.83 29.07 76.94
N GLN A 37 -7.95 28.65 77.53
CA GLN A 37 -8.61 27.40 77.14
C GLN A 37 -9.03 27.40 75.67
N ARG A 38 -9.61 28.50 75.18
CA ARG A 38 -9.95 28.65 73.74
C ARG A 38 -8.71 28.58 72.85
N MET A 39 -7.60 29.19 73.27
CA MET A 39 -6.33 29.10 72.53
C MET A 39 -5.81 27.66 72.47
N THR A 40 -5.78 26.95 73.59
CA THR A 40 -5.38 25.53 73.65
C THR A 40 -6.26 24.65 72.77
N GLN A 41 -7.58 24.87 72.77
CA GLN A 41 -8.51 24.15 71.91
C GLN A 41 -8.25 24.42 70.43
N GLY A 42 -8.08 25.70 70.04
CA GLY A 42 -7.78 26.07 68.65
C GLY A 42 -6.45 25.50 68.17
N LEU A 43 -5.41 25.49 69.02
CA LEU A 43 -4.13 24.82 68.70
C LEU A 43 -4.32 23.31 68.53
N ARG A 44 -5.14 22.66 69.37
CA ARG A 44 -5.40 21.23 69.27
C ARG A 44 -6.12 20.88 67.95
N GLU A 45 -7.11 21.69 67.58
CA GLU A 45 -7.82 21.56 66.30
C GLU A 45 -6.89 21.78 65.10
N LEU A 46 -6.01 22.79 65.15
CA LEU A 46 -5.01 23.02 64.10
C LEU A 46 -4.04 21.84 63.96
N ILE A 47 -3.51 21.32 65.06
CA ILE A 47 -2.59 20.17 65.03
C ILE A 47 -3.31 18.90 64.54
N SER A 48 -4.55 18.67 64.95
CA SER A 48 -5.37 17.57 64.44
C SER A 48 -5.56 17.70 62.93
N GLY A 49 -5.95 18.88 62.44
CA GLY A 49 -6.13 19.12 61.01
C GLY A 49 -4.84 18.98 60.21
N ILE A 50 -3.69 19.35 60.77
CA ILE A 50 -2.37 19.08 60.16
C ILE A 50 -2.12 17.58 60.10
N GLY A 51 -2.41 16.84 61.17
CA GLY A 51 -2.27 15.39 61.21
C GLY A 51 -3.10 14.69 60.12
N ASP A 52 -4.38 15.05 60.04
CA ASP A 52 -5.30 14.54 59.01
C ASP A 52 -4.80 14.86 57.60
N GLY A 53 -4.31 16.10 57.39
CA GLY A 53 -3.73 16.53 56.12
C GLY A 53 -2.47 15.76 55.73
N VAL A 54 -1.58 15.47 56.70
CA VAL A 54 -0.38 14.65 56.46
C VAL A 54 -0.76 13.22 56.09
N THR A 55 -1.75 12.62 56.77
CA THR A 55 -2.25 11.29 56.41
C THR A 55 -2.83 11.27 55.00
N GLN A 56 -3.61 12.29 54.62
CA GLN A 56 -4.17 12.38 53.26
C GLN A 56 -3.08 12.55 52.20
N ILE A 57 -2.04 13.35 52.47
CA ILE A 57 -0.88 13.51 51.58
C ILE A 57 -0.13 12.19 51.43
N ALA A 58 0.07 11.44 52.52
CA ALA A 58 0.74 10.14 52.47
C ALA A 58 -0.02 9.14 51.58
N SER A 59 -1.35 9.04 51.74
CA SER A 59 -2.18 8.19 50.88
C SER A 59 -2.14 8.62 49.41
N ALA A 60 -2.23 9.93 49.14
CA ALA A 60 -2.14 10.44 47.77
C ALA A 60 -0.77 10.16 47.12
N ALA A 61 0.31 10.19 47.90
CA ALA A 61 1.65 9.84 47.43
C ALA A 61 1.78 8.35 47.08
N GLU A 62 1.18 7.46 47.88
CA GLU A 62 1.13 6.02 47.59
C GLU A 62 0.34 5.73 46.30
N GLU A 63 -0.84 6.36 46.14
CA GLU A 63 -1.63 6.26 44.91
C GLU A 63 -0.85 6.77 43.69
N LEU A 64 -0.18 7.92 43.81
CA LEU A 64 0.64 8.47 42.74
C LEU A 64 1.80 7.53 42.37
N SER A 65 2.43 6.90 43.35
CA SER A 65 3.50 5.92 43.11
C SER A 65 2.97 4.73 42.31
N ALA A 66 1.81 4.18 42.70
CA ALA A 66 1.18 3.07 41.99
C ALA A 66 0.80 3.44 40.55
N VAL A 67 0.22 4.63 40.34
CA VAL A 67 -0.11 5.14 38.99
C VAL A 67 1.16 5.35 38.16
N THR A 68 2.24 5.82 38.77
CA THR A 68 3.53 6.04 38.09
C THR A 68 4.14 4.71 37.64
N GLU A 69 4.12 3.68 38.48
CA GLU A 69 4.58 2.33 38.13
C GLU A 69 3.77 1.74 36.97
N GLN A 70 2.43 1.85 37.02
CA GLN A 70 1.57 1.41 35.93
C GLN A 70 1.85 2.16 34.63
N THR A 71 2.06 3.47 34.72
CA THR A 71 2.40 4.31 33.56
C THR A 71 3.74 3.90 32.97
N SER A 72 4.75 3.66 33.80
CA SER A 72 6.07 3.19 33.35
C SER A 72 5.97 1.84 32.63
N ALA A 73 5.16 0.90 33.15
CA ALA A 73 4.91 -0.37 32.47
C ALA A 73 4.20 -0.18 31.12
N GLY A 74 3.21 0.72 31.06
CA GLY A 74 2.51 1.09 29.83
C GLY A 74 3.44 1.69 28.77
N VAL A 75 4.33 2.60 29.18
CA VAL A 75 5.34 3.20 28.29
C VAL A 75 6.31 2.14 27.74
N ASN A 76 6.71 1.17 28.57
CA ASN A 76 7.56 0.07 28.10
C ASN A 76 6.85 -0.80 27.06
N ASN A 77 5.57 -1.11 27.26
CA ASN A 77 4.78 -1.84 26.26
C ASN A 77 4.62 -1.05 24.97
N GLN A 78 4.31 0.25 25.06
CA GLN A 78 4.21 1.13 23.90
C GLN A 78 5.52 1.21 23.11
N LYS A 79 6.67 1.18 23.79
CA LYS A 79 7.99 1.10 23.14
C LYS A 79 8.12 -0.18 22.32
N VAL A 80 7.74 -1.33 22.88
CA VAL A 80 7.80 -2.62 22.17
C VAL A 80 6.88 -2.61 20.95
N GLU A 81 5.66 -2.09 21.07
CA GLU A 81 4.75 -1.93 19.93
C GLU A 81 5.33 -1.00 18.85
N THR A 82 5.98 0.08 19.26
CA THR A 82 6.64 1.01 18.32
C THR A 82 7.79 0.33 17.56
N ASP A 83 8.59 -0.49 18.22
CA ASP A 83 9.67 -1.27 17.59
C ASP A 83 9.10 -2.30 16.58
N GLN A 84 7.95 -2.91 16.89
CA GLN A 84 7.24 -3.80 15.96
C GLN A 84 6.71 -3.04 14.74
N VAL A 85 6.11 -1.86 14.94
CA VAL A 85 5.65 -1.00 13.83
C VAL A 85 6.83 -0.59 12.95
N ALA A 86 7.97 -0.18 13.54
CA ALA A 86 9.17 0.14 12.77
C ALA A 86 9.67 -1.06 11.95
N THR A 87 9.62 -2.27 12.52
CA THR A 87 9.95 -3.51 11.80
C THR A 87 9.00 -3.76 10.63
N ALA A 88 7.69 -3.61 10.84
CA ALA A 88 6.69 -3.75 9.79
C ALA A 88 6.89 -2.71 8.67
N MET A 89 7.25 -1.47 9.02
CA MET A 89 7.55 -0.41 8.05
C MET A 89 8.79 -0.73 7.19
N ASN A 90 9.82 -1.35 7.78
CA ASN A 90 10.95 -1.86 7.01
C ASN A 90 10.52 -2.96 6.03
N GLN A 91 9.68 -3.90 6.47
CA GLN A 91 9.15 -4.95 5.58
C GLN A 91 8.29 -4.36 4.46
N MET A 92 7.40 -3.40 4.76
CA MET A 92 6.60 -2.70 3.75
C MET A 92 7.47 -1.98 2.72
N THR A 93 8.57 -1.35 3.16
CA THR A 93 9.51 -0.67 2.25
C THR A 93 10.10 -1.65 1.25
N THR A 94 10.51 -2.84 1.71
CA THR A 94 10.98 -3.92 0.83
C THR A 94 9.89 -4.34 -0.16
N THR A 95 8.66 -4.56 0.29
CA THR A 95 7.54 -4.92 -0.59
C THR A 95 7.24 -3.84 -1.63
N VAL A 96 7.30 -2.57 -1.26
CA VAL A 96 7.12 -1.45 -2.22
C VAL A 96 8.21 -1.46 -3.28
N HIS A 97 9.47 -1.72 -2.90
CA HIS A 97 10.57 -1.87 -3.86
C HIS A 97 10.36 -3.06 -4.80
N GLU A 98 9.89 -4.21 -4.30
CA GLU A 98 9.56 -5.36 -5.13
C GLU A 98 8.42 -5.07 -6.11
N VAL A 99 7.36 -4.38 -5.66
CA VAL A 99 6.24 -3.96 -6.53
C VAL A 99 6.73 -3.01 -7.62
N ALA A 100 7.57 -2.03 -7.27
CA ALA A 100 8.14 -1.10 -8.25
C ALA A 100 8.98 -1.82 -9.32
N ARG A 101 9.84 -2.76 -8.88
CA ARG A 101 10.64 -3.59 -9.80
C ARG A 101 9.77 -4.45 -10.71
N ASN A 102 8.73 -5.09 -10.17
CA ASN A 102 7.80 -5.89 -10.97
C ASN A 102 7.05 -5.03 -12.00
N ALA A 103 6.67 -3.81 -11.64
CA ALA A 103 6.03 -2.87 -12.56
C ALA A 103 6.97 -2.45 -13.70
N GLU A 104 8.24 -2.19 -13.39
CA GLU A 104 9.27 -1.88 -14.39
C GLU A 104 9.47 -3.05 -15.37
N GLN A 105 9.63 -4.28 -14.85
CA GLN A 105 9.75 -5.48 -15.67
C GLN A 105 8.51 -5.73 -16.55
N ALA A 106 7.31 -5.49 -16.03
CA ALA A 106 6.08 -5.60 -16.80
C ALA A 106 6.01 -4.56 -17.93
N SER A 107 6.46 -3.33 -17.66
CA SER A 107 6.54 -2.28 -18.67
C SER A 107 7.54 -2.62 -19.78
N GLU A 108 8.71 -3.16 -19.42
CA GLU A 108 9.72 -3.61 -20.39
C GLU A 108 9.19 -4.75 -21.27
N ALA A 109 8.54 -5.76 -20.64
CA ALA A 109 7.91 -6.86 -21.37
C ALA A 109 6.82 -6.38 -22.33
N ALA A 110 6.01 -5.39 -21.94
CA ALA A 110 5.00 -4.79 -22.80
C ALA A 110 5.61 -4.06 -24.01
N LEU A 111 6.72 -3.32 -23.81
CA LEU A 111 7.45 -2.67 -24.90
C LEU A 111 8.04 -3.69 -25.89
N MET A 112 8.61 -4.78 -25.38
CA MET A 112 9.12 -5.87 -26.23
C MET A 112 7.99 -6.53 -27.03
N ALA A 113 6.83 -6.76 -26.41
CA ALA A 113 5.66 -7.32 -27.10
C ALA A 113 5.13 -6.39 -28.20
N ASP A 114 5.07 -5.08 -27.95
CA ASP A 114 4.69 -4.07 -28.97
C ASP A 114 5.67 -4.09 -30.16
N GLN A 115 6.98 -4.14 -29.88
CA GLN A 115 8.00 -4.22 -30.93
C GLN A 115 7.85 -5.51 -31.76
N GLN A 116 7.62 -6.64 -31.10
CA GLN A 116 7.43 -7.92 -31.78
C GLN A 116 6.16 -7.93 -32.64
N ALA A 117 5.07 -7.31 -32.16
CA ALA A 117 3.83 -7.17 -32.91
C ALA A 117 4.03 -6.32 -34.18
N ARG A 118 4.74 -5.19 -34.07
CA ARG A 118 5.06 -4.33 -35.23
C ARG A 118 5.92 -5.04 -36.27
N GLU A 119 6.88 -5.84 -35.83
CA GLU A 119 7.68 -6.66 -36.75
C GLU A 119 6.83 -7.73 -37.42
N GLY A 120 5.90 -8.35 -36.68
CA GLY A 120 4.90 -9.26 -37.23
C GLY A 120 4.04 -8.61 -38.31
N ASP A 121 3.51 -7.42 -38.05
CA ASP A 121 2.72 -6.65 -39.03
C ASP A 121 3.53 -6.36 -40.31
N ARG A 122 4.82 -6.02 -40.17
CA ARG A 122 5.72 -5.79 -41.30
C ARG A 122 5.86 -7.05 -42.16
N VAL A 123 6.10 -8.21 -41.53
CA VAL A 123 6.23 -9.51 -42.23
C VAL A 123 4.93 -9.91 -42.92
N VAL A 124 3.77 -9.69 -42.27
CA VAL A 124 2.46 -9.94 -42.89
C VAL A 124 2.25 -9.03 -44.10
N GLY A 125 2.61 -7.75 -44.01
CA GLY A 125 2.55 -6.82 -45.14
C GLY A 125 3.40 -7.27 -46.34
N GLU A 126 4.62 -7.76 -46.08
CA GLU A 126 5.49 -8.32 -47.12
C GLU A 126 4.88 -9.57 -47.76
N ALA A 127 4.29 -10.46 -46.96
CA ALA A 127 3.64 -11.67 -47.46
C ALA A 127 2.43 -11.34 -48.36
N VAL A 128 1.61 -10.35 -47.98
CA VAL A 128 0.49 -9.88 -48.81
C VAL A 128 0.99 -9.34 -50.15
N ALA A 129 2.02 -8.48 -50.14
CA ALA A 129 2.60 -7.94 -51.37
C ALA A 129 3.19 -9.05 -52.28
N GLN A 130 3.72 -10.12 -51.70
CA GLN A 130 4.22 -11.28 -52.44
C GLN A 130 3.08 -12.08 -53.09
N ILE A 131 1.95 -12.25 -52.38
CA ILE A 131 0.75 -12.91 -52.90
C ILE A 131 0.15 -12.11 -54.05
N GLU A 132 0.07 -10.78 -53.94
CA GLU A 132 -0.41 -9.91 -55.02
C GLU A 132 0.45 -10.02 -56.28
N ARG A 133 1.78 -10.03 -56.12
CA ARG A 133 2.70 -10.26 -57.25
C ARG A 133 2.49 -11.63 -57.90
N LEU A 134 2.37 -12.69 -57.10
CA LEU A 134 2.11 -14.03 -57.59
C LEU A 134 0.79 -14.12 -58.36
N ALA A 135 -0.27 -13.47 -57.86
CA ALA A 135 -1.54 -13.40 -58.56
C ALA A 135 -1.40 -12.73 -59.95
N GLY A 136 -0.62 -11.65 -60.04
CA GLY A 136 -0.28 -11.01 -61.32
C GLY A 136 0.48 -11.94 -62.28
N GLU A 137 1.47 -12.69 -61.79
CA GLU A 137 2.22 -13.66 -62.59
C GLU A 137 1.34 -14.81 -63.11
N VAL A 138 0.37 -15.25 -62.31
CA VAL A 138 -0.62 -16.27 -62.71
C VAL A 138 -1.51 -15.75 -63.83
N VAL A 139 -1.97 -14.49 -63.76
CA VAL A 139 -2.75 -13.86 -64.84
C VAL A 139 -1.92 -13.79 -66.13
N ASN A 140 -0.68 -13.29 -66.06
CA ASN A 140 0.22 -13.23 -67.22
C ASN A 140 0.48 -14.62 -67.84
N SER A 141 0.66 -15.65 -67.00
CA SER A 141 0.85 -17.03 -67.46
C SER A 141 -0.40 -17.56 -68.17
N SER A 142 -1.59 -17.23 -67.67
CA SER A 142 -2.86 -17.59 -68.31
C SER A 142 -3.01 -16.94 -69.68
N GLU A 143 -2.65 -15.66 -69.82
CA GLU A 143 -2.65 -14.95 -71.10
C GLU A 143 -1.68 -15.59 -72.11
N ALA A 144 -0.46 -15.91 -71.68
CA ALA A 144 0.52 -16.59 -72.52
C ALA A 144 0.03 -17.97 -72.99
N MET A 145 -0.64 -18.74 -72.12
CA MET A 145 -1.25 -20.02 -72.49
C MET A 145 -2.38 -19.86 -73.50
N ASN A 146 -3.19 -18.81 -73.38
CA ASN A 146 -4.25 -18.50 -74.36
C ASN A 146 -3.67 -18.12 -75.72
N GLN A 147 -2.58 -17.35 -75.76
CA GLN A 147 -1.86 -17.06 -77.01
C GLN A 147 -1.25 -18.32 -77.64
N LEU A 148 -0.59 -19.16 -76.84
CA LEU A 148 -0.03 -20.42 -77.31
C LEU A 148 -1.12 -21.33 -77.90
N LYS A 149 -2.28 -21.39 -77.26
CA LYS A 149 -3.45 -22.12 -77.79
C LYS A 149 -3.89 -21.58 -79.16
N ALA A 150 -4.03 -20.27 -79.29
CA ALA A 150 -4.43 -19.64 -80.55
C ALA A 150 -3.43 -19.92 -81.69
N GLU A 151 -2.12 -19.87 -81.41
CA GLU A 151 -1.09 -20.24 -82.39
C GLU A 151 -1.10 -21.74 -82.71
N SER A 152 -1.37 -22.61 -81.73
CA SER A 152 -1.54 -24.06 -81.95
C SER A 152 -2.74 -24.37 -82.83
N ASP A 153 -3.86 -23.68 -82.63
CA ASP A 153 -5.06 -23.82 -83.45
C ASP A 153 -4.80 -23.39 -84.91
N LYS A 154 -4.04 -22.30 -85.12
CA LYS A 154 -3.58 -21.90 -86.46
C LYS A 154 -2.72 -22.98 -87.10
N ILE A 155 -1.75 -23.54 -86.39
CA ILE A 155 -0.92 -24.63 -86.90
C ILE A 155 -1.79 -25.84 -87.29
N GLY A 156 -2.78 -26.20 -86.47
CA GLY A 156 -3.76 -27.23 -86.79
C GLY A 156 -4.47 -26.96 -88.12
N SER A 157 -4.96 -25.74 -88.32
CA SER A 157 -5.63 -25.35 -89.58
C SER A 157 -4.70 -25.45 -90.80
N VAL A 158 -3.42 -25.12 -90.66
CA VAL A 158 -2.42 -25.28 -91.73
C VAL A 158 -2.18 -26.76 -92.04
N LEU A 159 -2.08 -27.60 -91.01
CA LEU A 159 -1.93 -29.06 -91.18
C LEU A 159 -3.13 -29.68 -91.90
N ASP A 160 -4.35 -29.21 -91.63
CA ASP A 160 -5.56 -29.66 -92.34
C ASP A 160 -5.51 -29.30 -93.84
N VAL A 161 -5.05 -28.09 -94.19
CA VAL A 161 -4.82 -27.69 -95.59
C VAL A 161 -3.76 -28.58 -96.24
N ILE A 162 -2.63 -28.81 -95.57
CA ILE A 162 -1.56 -29.68 -96.06
C ILE A 162 -2.08 -31.09 -96.33
N LYS A 163 -2.90 -31.63 -95.42
CA LYS A 163 -3.52 -32.95 -95.57
C LYS A 163 -4.48 -32.99 -96.77
N SER A 164 -5.28 -31.95 -96.95
CA SER A 164 -6.17 -31.82 -98.12
C SER A 164 -5.39 -31.76 -99.44
N VAL A 165 -4.30 -30.99 -99.48
CA VAL A 165 -3.42 -30.92 -100.67
C VAL A 165 -2.75 -32.26 -100.92
N ALA A 166 -2.24 -32.94 -99.90
CA ALA A 166 -1.63 -34.26 -100.04
C ALA A 166 -2.62 -35.31 -100.59
N GLN A 167 -3.89 -35.29 -100.13
CA GLN A 167 -4.94 -36.13 -100.70
C GLN A 167 -5.24 -35.80 -102.16
N GLN A 168 -5.30 -34.51 -102.51
CA GLN A 168 -5.52 -34.07 -103.89
C GLN A 168 -4.36 -34.48 -104.81
N THR A 169 -3.12 -34.34 -104.34
CA THR A 169 -1.90 -34.78 -105.03
C THR A 169 -1.90 -36.30 -105.20
N ASN A 170 -2.30 -37.06 -104.17
CA ASN A 170 -2.42 -38.52 -104.26
C ASN A 170 -3.48 -38.95 -105.30
N LEU A 171 -4.62 -38.25 -105.36
CA LEU A 171 -5.65 -38.47 -106.37
C LEU A 171 -5.19 -38.12 -107.79
N LEU A 172 -4.49 -36.99 -107.95
CA LEU A 172 -3.90 -36.58 -109.23
C LEU A 172 -2.85 -37.58 -109.73
N ALA A 173 -1.97 -38.05 -108.83
CA ALA A 173 -0.98 -39.07 -109.15
C ALA A 173 -1.62 -40.40 -109.53
N LEU A 174 -2.71 -40.80 -108.87
CA LEU A 174 -3.45 -42.01 -109.21
C LEU A 174 -4.12 -41.90 -110.59
N ASN A 175 -4.76 -40.76 -110.92
CA ASN A 175 -5.35 -40.54 -112.24
C ASN A 175 -4.29 -40.54 -113.35
N ALA A 176 -3.15 -39.88 -113.12
CA ALA A 176 -2.03 -39.89 -114.05
C ALA A 176 -1.45 -41.30 -114.29
N ALA A 177 -1.51 -42.19 -113.29
CA ALA A 177 -1.11 -43.59 -113.43
C ALA A 177 -2.18 -44.47 -114.13
N ILE A 178 -3.44 -44.03 -114.22
CA ILE A 178 -4.51 -44.72 -114.95
C ILE A 178 -4.56 -44.26 -116.42
N GLU A 179 -4.19 -43.01 -116.71
CA GLU A 179 -4.20 -42.41 -118.05
C GLU A 179 -2.85 -42.52 -118.81
N ALA A 180 -1.83 -43.09 -118.18
CA ALA A 180 -0.54 -43.47 -118.78
C ALA A 180 -0.48 -44.96 -119.10
#